data_AF-A0A1H9JZB8-F1
#
_entry.id   AF-A0A1H9JZB8-F1
#
_cell.length_a   1.000
_cell.length_b   1.000
_cell.length_c   1.000
_cell.angle_alpha   90.00
_cell.angle_beta   90.00
_cell.angle_gamma   90.00
#
_symmetry.space_group_name_H-M   'P 1'
#
loop_
_entity.id
_entity.type
_entity.pdbx_description
1 polymer ?
#
loop_
_entity_poly.entity_id
_entity_poly.type
_entity_poly.pdbx_seq_one_letter_code
_entity_poly.pdbx_strand_id
1 'polypeptide(L)'
;MLGRKAGATAEEMAGAQSGRSDDPRTAAVLALATALVEHRGQISDADVQAARDAGLSQEEIVETVAHVALNVFTNYINVALDVPVDFTRVTPTR
;
A
#
# COMPACT_ATOMS: atom_id res chain seq x y z
N MET A 1 11.42 -11.31 8.99
CA MET A 1 10.72 -10.80 7.79
C MET A 1 9.39 -11.50 7.66
N LEU A 2 8.28 -10.80 7.89
CA LEU A 2 6.93 -11.35 7.75
C LEU A 2 6.63 -11.79 6.31
N GLY A 3 7.08 -11.03 5.30
CA GLY A 3 6.93 -11.39 3.88
C GLY A 3 7.52 -12.75 3.52
N ARG A 4 8.77 -13.04 3.92
CA ARG A 4 9.37 -14.38 3.75
C ARG A 4 8.59 -15.49 4.47
N LYS A 5 8.07 -15.19 5.66
CA LYS A 5 7.21 -16.15 6.39
C LYS A 5 5.87 -16.39 5.70
N ALA A 6 5.42 -15.44 4.88
CA ALA A 6 4.21 -15.53 4.05
C ALA A 6 4.47 -16.11 2.64
N GLY A 7 5.70 -16.53 2.33
CA GLY A 7 6.06 -17.12 1.04
C GLY A 7 6.53 -16.15 -0.04
N ALA A 8 6.63 -14.85 0.26
CA ALA A 8 7.10 -13.85 -0.70
C ALA A 8 8.62 -13.97 -0.97
N THR A 9 8.97 -13.89 -2.25
CA THR A 9 10.35 -13.82 -2.73
C THR A 9 11.01 -12.48 -2.37
N ALA A 10 12.34 -12.41 -2.49
CA ALA A 10 13.08 -11.17 -2.26
C ALA A 10 12.68 -10.06 -3.24
N GLU A 11 12.42 -10.44 -4.50
CA GLU A 11 12.01 -9.55 -5.57
C GLU A 11 10.59 -9.01 -5.34
N GLU A 12 9.63 -9.85 -4.98
CA GLU A 12 8.27 -9.41 -4.64
C GLU A 12 8.27 -8.46 -3.43
N MET A 13 9.06 -8.76 -2.40
CA MET A 13 9.18 -7.86 -1.25
C MET A 13 9.82 -6.51 -1.63
N ALA A 14 10.84 -6.50 -2.50
CA ALA A 14 11.47 -5.26 -2.97
C ALA A 14 10.51 -4.45 -3.88
N GLY A 15 9.78 -5.14 -4.76
CA GLY A 15 8.71 -4.56 -5.57
C GLY A 15 7.65 -3.89 -4.71
N ALA A 16 7.11 -4.63 -3.73
CA ALA A 16 6.10 -4.15 -2.79
C ALA A 16 6.57 -2.94 -1.97
N GLN A 17 7.83 -2.93 -1.52
CA GLN A 17 8.42 -1.75 -0.85
C GLN A 17 8.44 -0.49 -1.72
N SER A 18 8.51 -0.67 -3.05
CA SER A 18 8.43 0.43 -4.02
C SER A 18 7.03 0.65 -4.61
N GLY A 19 6.00 -0.02 -4.08
CA GLY A 19 4.63 0.09 -4.59
C GLY A 19 4.42 -0.52 -5.98
N ARG A 20 5.23 -1.52 -6.39
CA ARG A 20 5.14 -2.19 -7.70
C ARG A 20 4.80 -3.67 -7.57
N SER A 21 4.07 -4.20 -8.55
CA SER A 21 3.75 -5.62 -8.71
C SER A 21 3.66 -5.96 -10.20
N ASP A 22 4.03 -7.19 -10.57
CA ASP A 22 3.87 -7.71 -11.93
C ASP A 22 2.44 -8.23 -12.19
N ASP A 23 1.66 -8.47 -11.13
CA ASP A 23 0.22 -8.75 -11.25
C ASP A 23 -0.53 -7.44 -11.56
N PRO A 24 -1.19 -7.31 -12.73
CA PRO A 24 -1.82 -6.06 -13.16
C PRO A 24 -2.86 -5.55 -12.18
N ARG A 25 -3.59 -6.46 -11.53
CA ARG A 25 -4.63 -6.12 -10.57
C ARG A 25 -4.05 -5.53 -9.28
N THR A 26 -3.02 -6.18 -8.75
CA THR A 26 -2.26 -5.68 -7.60
C THR A 26 -1.59 -4.34 -7.93
N ALA A 27 -1.04 -4.18 -9.13
CA ALA A 27 -0.45 -2.91 -9.57
C ALA A 27 -1.48 -1.77 -9.59
N ALA A 28 -2.71 -2.04 -10.04
CA ALA A 28 -3.79 -1.05 -10.01
C ALA A 28 -4.17 -0.62 -8.57
N VAL A 29 -4.29 -1.59 -7.66
CA VAL A 29 -4.53 -1.31 -6.23
C VAL A 29 -3.41 -0.48 -5.63
N LEU A 30 -2.14 -0.83 -5.91
CA LEU A 30 -0.97 -0.11 -5.42
C LEU A 30 -0.89 1.32 -5.97
N ALA A 31 -1.25 1.53 -7.24
CA ALA A 31 -1.28 2.86 -7.85
C ALA A 31 -2.33 3.75 -7.17
N LEU A 32 -3.55 3.24 -6.97
CA LEU A 32 -4.61 3.96 -6.26
C LEU A 32 -4.22 4.26 -4.80
N ALA A 33 -3.68 3.27 -4.09
CA ALA A 33 -3.22 3.44 -2.71
C ALA A 33 -2.11 4.48 -2.58
N THR A 34 -1.16 4.48 -3.52
CA THR A 34 -0.07 5.47 -3.57
C THR A 34 -0.63 6.88 -3.79
N ALA A 35 -1.52 7.07 -4.77
CA ALA A 35 -2.16 8.35 -5.03
C ALA A 35 -2.93 8.87 -3.80
N LEU A 36 -3.68 8.00 -3.11
CA LEU A 36 -4.39 8.34 -1.88
C LEU A 36 -3.44 8.84 -0.77
N VAL A 37 -2.29 8.19 -0.59
CA VAL A 37 -1.30 8.57 0.43
C VAL A 37 -0.60 9.88 0.06
N GLU A 38 -0.12 10.01 -1.18
CA GLU A 38 0.59 11.19 -1.66
C GLU A 38 -0.29 12.45 -1.63
N HIS A 39 -1.54 12.31 -2.06
CA HIS A 39 -2.51 13.42 -2.11
C HIS A 39 -3.38 13.52 -0.84
N ARG A 40 -3.10 12.72 0.19
CA ARG A 40 -3.84 12.74 1.47
C ARG A 40 -5.36 12.61 1.28
N GLY A 41 -5.76 11.71 0.40
CA GLY A 41 -7.15 11.43 0.05
C GLY A 41 -7.76 12.37 -0.99
N GLN A 42 -7.07 13.42 -1.43
CA GLN A 42 -7.54 14.36 -2.45
C GLN A 42 -7.24 13.83 -3.86
N ILE A 43 -7.82 12.68 -4.21
CA ILE A 43 -7.73 12.12 -5.56
C ILE A 43 -8.82 12.71 -6.46
N SER A 44 -8.53 12.79 -7.75
CA SER A 44 -9.44 13.31 -8.78
C SER A 44 -10.37 12.23 -9.33
N ASP A 45 -11.42 12.64 -10.04
CA ASP A 45 -12.28 11.72 -10.80
C ASP A 45 -11.46 10.93 -11.85
N ALA A 46 -10.38 11.51 -12.37
CA ALA A 46 -9.50 10.85 -13.33
C ALA A 46 -8.73 9.68 -12.68
N ASP A 47 -8.32 9.81 -11.42
CA ASP A 47 -7.65 8.73 -10.69
C ASP A 47 -8.61 7.56 -10.43
N VAL A 48 -9.86 7.88 -10.06
CA VAL A 48 -10.92 6.88 -9.89
C VAL A 48 -11.25 6.21 -11.22
N GLN A 49 -11.29 6.96 -12.32
CA GLN A 49 -11.52 6.39 -13.64
C GLN A 49 -10.36 5.48 -14.08
N ALA A 50 -9.11 5.90 -13.86
CA ALA A 50 -7.93 5.08 -14.15
C ALA A 50 -7.95 3.74 -13.39
N ALA A 51 -8.40 3.75 -12.12
CA ALA A 51 -8.58 2.52 -11.33
C ALA A 51 -9.63 1.58 -11.95
N ARG A 52 -10.74 2.12 -12.45
CA ARG A 52 -11.79 1.35 -13.14
C ARG A 52 -11.31 0.80 -14.48
N ASP A 53 -10.60 1.62 -15.25
CA ASP A 53 -10.04 1.23 -16.55
C ASP A 53 -8.99 0.12 -16.39
N ALA A 54 -8.30 0.08 -15.24
CA ALA A 54 -7.42 -1.01 -14.83
C ALA A 54 -8.16 -2.26 -14.31
N GLY A 55 -9.50 -2.25 -14.29
CA GLY A 55 -10.34 -3.40 -13.98
C GLY A 55 -10.74 -3.53 -12.51
N LEU A 56 -10.54 -2.50 -11.68
CA LEU A 56 -11.04 -2.50 -10.30
C LEU A 56 -12.54 -2.23 -10.25
N SER A 57 -13.25 -3.00 -9.42
CA SER A 57 -14.66 -2.76 -9.14
C SER A 57 -14.85 -1.57 -8.19
N GLN A 58 -16.10 -1.13 -8.01
CA GLN A 58 -16.40 -0.07 -7.03
C GLN A 58 -16.08 -0.50 -5.61
N GLU A 59 -16.41 -1.75 -5.29
CA GLU A 59 -16.17 -2.37 -3.99
C GLU A 59 -14.67 -2.40 -3.70
N GLU A 60 -13.84 -2.75 -4.69
CA GLU A 60 -12.39 -2.81 -4.54
C GLU A 60 -11.75 -1.42 -4.38
N ILE A 61 -12.28 -0.41 -5.07
CA ILE A 61 -11.85 0.99 -4.88
C ILE A 61 -12.17 1.44 -3.45
N VAL A 62 -13.39 1.19 -2.97
CA VAL A 62 -13.81 1.55 -1.61
C VAL A 62 -13.01 0.78 -0.56
N GLU A 63 -12.77 -0.51 -0.78
CA GLU A 63 -11.93 -1.35 0.08
C GLU A 63 -10.50 -0.82 0.13
N THR A 64 -9.91 -0.45 -1.01
CA THR A 64 -8.59 0.18 -1.06
C THR A 64 -8.52 1.45 -0.22
N VAL A 65 -9.52 2.34 -0.35
CA VAL A 65 -9.62 3.56 0.47
C VAL A 65 -9.70 3.23 1.96
N ALA A 66 -10.52 2.25 2.34
CA ALA A 66 -10.66 1.82 3.74
C ALA A 66 -9.34 1.27 4.31
N HIS A 67 -8.62 0.46 3.53
CA HIS A 67 -7.31 -0.08 3.91
C HIS A 67 -6.26 1.01 4.05
N VAL A 68 -6.22 1.99 3.14
CA VAL A 68 -5.31 3.14 3.26
C VAL A 68 -5.63 3.95 4.50
N ALA A 69 -6.91 4.25 4.77
CA ALA A 69 -7.32 4.99 5.95
C ALA A 69 -6.93 4.27 7.25
N LEU A 70 -7.15 2.95 7.32
CA LEU A 70 -6.74 2.12 8.46
C LEU A 70 -5.22 2.14 8.63
N ASN A 71 -4.45 2.03 7.55
CA ASN A 71 -2.99 2.06 7.60
C ASN A 71 -2.47 3.42 8.07
N VAL A 72 -3.04 4.53 7.57
CA VAL A 72 -2.68 5.89 8.03
C VAL A 72 -3.00 6.06 9.50
N PHE A 73 -4.18 5.62 9.95
CA PHE A 73 -4.57 5.68 11.36
C PHE A 73 -3.58 4.94 12.26
N THR A 74 -3.25 3.69 11.93
CA THR A 74 -2.31 2.90 12.75
C THR A 74 -0.88 3.45 12.68
N ASN A 75 -0.43 3.93 11.53
CA ASN A 75 0.87 4.60 11.39
C ASN A 75 0.94 5.87 12.26
N TYR A 76 -0.13 6.67 12.30
CA TYR A 76 -0.18 7.87 13.11
C TYR A 76 -0.10 7.54 14.59
N ILE A 77 -0.83 6.52 15.05
CA ILE A 77 -0.73 6.04 16.44
C ILE A 77 0.70 5.59 16.75
N ASN A 78 1.29 4.76 15.88
CA ASN A 78 2.62 4.22 16.11
C ASN A 78 3.69 5.32 16.18
N VAL A 79 3.63 6.31 15.27
CA VAL A 79 4.59 7.42 15.24
C VAL A 79 4.36 8.41 16.37
N ALA A 80 3.11 8.81 16.63
CA ALA A 80 2.79 9.82 17.64
C ALA A 80 3.08 9.35 19.07
N LEU A 81 2.98 8.04 19.33
CA LEU A 81 3.21 7.45 20.65
C LEU A 81 4.56 6.72 20.78
N ASP A 82 5.44 6.82 19.77
CA ASP A 82 6.73 6.13 19.70
C ASP A 82 6.64 4.63 20.07
N VAL A 83 5.65 3.95 19.47
CA VAL A 83 5.39 2.53 19.77
C VAL A 83 6.60 1.68 19.36
N PRO A 84 7.21 0.90 20.27
CA PRO A 84 8.42 0.15 19.98
C PRO A 84 8.15 -1.00 18.98
N VAL A 85 9.10 -1.19 18.07
CA VAL A 85 9.09 -2.30 17.11
C VAL A 85 9.50 -3.59 17.81
N ASP A 86 8.64 -4.60 17.78
CA ASP A 86 8.80 -5.90 18.47
C ASP A 86 9.58 -6.96 17.66
N PHE A 87 10.18 -6.55 16.53
CA PHE A 87 11.00 -7.40 15.66
C PHE A 87 12.36 -6.78 15.34
N THR A 88 13.31 -7.63 14.92
CA THR A 88 14.66 -7.19 14.53
C THR A 88 14.59 -6.17 13.40
N ARG A 89 15.05 -4.94 13.65
CA ARG A 89 15.17 -3.90 12.62
C ARG A 89 16.12 -4.39 11.52
N VAL A 90 15.65 -4.30 10.29
CA VAL A 90 16.46 -4.54 9.09
C VAL A 90 16.96 -3.20 8.57
N THR A 91 18.26 -3.09 8.32
CA THR A 91 18.85 -1.92 7.67
C THR A 91 18.43 -1.94 6.20
N PRO A 92 17.74 -0.90 5.68
CA PRO A 92 17.42 -0.83 4.27
C PRO A 92 18.72 -0.84 3.45
N THR A 93 18.83 -1.76 2.50
CA THR A 93 19.90 -1.70 1.49
C THR A 93 19.55 -0.55 0.55
N ARG A 94 20.41 0.46 0.52
CA ARG A 94 20.23 1.67 -0.30
C ARG A 94 20.48 1.38 -1.78
#